data_AF-A0A0R1M110-F1
#
_entry.id   AF-A0A0R1M110-F1
#
_cell.length_a   1.000
_cell.length_b   1.000
_cell.length_c   1.000
_cell.angle_alpha   90.00
_cell.angle_beta   90.00
_cell.angle_gamma   90.00
#
_symmetry.space_group_name_H-M   'P 1'
#
loop_
_entity.id
_entity.type
_entity.pdbx_description
1 polymer ?
#
loop_
_entity_poly.entity_id
_entity_poly.type
_entity_poly.pdbx_seq_one_letter_code
_entity_poly.pdbx_strand_id
1 'polypeptide(L)' 'MIVALLAGLAIGFFAARRYMEKYIRENPPINEDQLRMMMMQMGQRPSEKKLRQMMNSMKQQQSEK' A
#
# COMPACT_ATOMS: atom_id res chain seq x y z
N MET A 1 -32.90 -3.25 16.45
CA MET A 1 -31.70 -2.41 16.72
C MET A 1 -30.38 -3.10 16.40
N ILE A 2 -30.14 -4.33 16.86
CA ILE A 2 -28.86 -5.05 16.65
C ILE A 2 -28.53 -5.23 15.15
N VAL A 3 -29.53 -5.56 14.32
CA VAL A 3 -29.35 -5.73 12.87
C VAL A 3 -28.94 -4.44 12.16
N ALA A 4 -29.49 -3.29 12.58
CA ALA A 4 -29.13 -1.99 12.02
C ALA A 4 -27.69 -1.58 12.37
N LEU A 5 -27.23 -1.92 13.58
CA LEU A 5 -25.84 -1.71 14.01
C LEU A 5 -24.87 -2.59 13.20
N LEU A 6 -25.19 -3.86 13.01
CA LEU A 6 -24.37 -4.77 12.20
C LEU A 6 -24.33 -4.36 10.73
N ALA A 7 -25.47 -3.93 10.17
CA ALA A 7 -25.53 -3.41 8.81
C ALA A 7 -24.70 -2.12 8.65
N GLY A 8 -24.79 -1.19 9.60
CA GLY A 8 -23.99 0.04 9.59
C GLY A 8 -22.49 -0.23 9.68
N LEU A 9 -22.07 -1.17 10.54
CA LEU A 9 -20.66 -1.58 10.64
C LEU A 9 -20.16 -2.26 9.36
N ALA A 10 -20.96 -3.17 8.77
CA ALA A 10 -20.58 -3.85 7.54
C ALA A 10 -20.41 -2.86 6.37
N ILE A 11 -21.37 -1.93 6.21
CA ILE A 11 -21.34 -0.90 5.17
C ILE A 11 -20.18 0.07 5.41
N GLY A 12 -20.00 0.55 6.64
CA GLY A 12 -18.91 1.46 7.00
C GLY A 12 -17.53 0.84 6.78
N PHE A 13 -17.35 -0.43 7.16
CA PHE A 13 -16.10 -1.16 6.94
C PHE A 13 -15.78 -1.33 5.45
N PHE A 14 -16.77 -1.75 4.65
CA PHE A 14 -16.56 -1.92 3.21
C PHE A 14 -16.28 -0.59 2.50
N ALA A 15 -17.02 0.46 2.84
CA ALA A 15 -16.83 1.79 2.28
C ALA A 15 -15.45 2.36 2.65
N ALA A 16 -15.06 2.29 3.93
CA ALA A 16 -13.75 2.74 4.39
C ALA A 16 -12.61 1.95 3.73
N ARG A 17 -12.77 0.62 3.60
CA ARG A 17 -11.77 -0.23 2.92
C ARG A 17 -11.60 0.16 1.45
N ARG A 18 -12.70 0.35 0.73
CA ARG A 18 -12.70 0.79 -0.67
C ARG A 18 -12.07 2.18 -0.83
N TYR A 19 -12.37 3.09 0.09
CA TYR A 19 -11.85 4.46 0.08
C TYR A 19 -10.34 4.48 0.34
N MET A 20 -9.87 3.74 1.34
CA MET A 20 -8.44 3.58 1.64
C MET A 20 -7.67 2.99 0.45
N GLU A 21 -8.23 1.95 -0.18
CA GLU A 21 -7.62 1.32 -1.35
C GLU A 21 -7.49 2.31 -2.52
N LYS A 22 -8.53 3.10 -2.79
CA LYS A 22 -8.51 4.14 -3.82
C LYS A 22 -7.49 5.23 -3.50
N TYR A 23 -7.44 5.68 -2.25
CA TYR A 23 -6.48 6.69 -1.79
C TYR A 23 -5.02 6.24 -1.97
N ILE A 24 -4.71 5.00 -1.58
CA ILE A 24 -3.37 4.40 -1.72
C ILE A 24 -2.98 4.21 -3.19
N ARG A 25 -3.94 3.91 -4.07
CA ARG A 25 -3.70 3.80 -5.52
C ARG A 25 -3.43 5.16 -6.18
N GLU A 26 -4.13 6.21 -5.76
CA GLU A 26 -3.95 7.57 -6.28
C GLU A 26 -2.66 8.22 -5.76
N ASN A 27 -2.23 7.91 -4.52
CA ASN A 27 -0.96 8.34 -3.94
C ASN A 27 -0.17 7.11 -3.45
N PRO A 28 0.63 6.46 -4.32
CA PRO A 28 1.36 5.26 -3.96
C PRO A 28 2.24 5.52 -2.72
N PRO A 29 2.16 4.70 -1.68
CA PRO A 29 2.77 4.99 -0.38
C PRO A 29 4.29 4.91 -0.39
N ILE A 30 4.89 4.40 -1.48
CA ILE A 30 6.31 4.10 -1.57
C ILE A 30 6.85 4.60 -2.92
N ASN A 31 7.70 5.62 -2.84
CA ASN A 31 8.49 6.15 -3.96
C ASN A 31 9.95 5.64 -3.88
N GLU A 32 10.79 6.01 -4.84
CA GLU A 32 12.18 5.52 -4.93
C GLU A 32 13.00 5.89 -3.68
N ASP A 33 12.85 7.11 -3.17
CA ASP A 33 13.55 7.61 -1.98
C ASP A 33 13.13 6.88 -0.71
N GLN A 34 11.83 6.63 -0.52
CA GLN A 34 11.29 5.83 0.59
C GLN A 34 11.84 4.41 0.56
N LEU A 35 11.85 3.77 -0.62
CA LEU A 35 12.37 2.42 -0.79
C LEU A 35 13.90 2.36 -0.53
N ARG A 36 14.62 3.40 -0.94
CA ARG A 36 16.05 3.57 -0.68
C ARG A 36 16.32 3.72 0.81
N MET A 37 15.57 4.57 1.51
CA MET A 37 15.64 4.73 2.96
C MET A 37 15.33 3.43 3.68
N MET A 38 14.29 2.69 3.27
CA MET A 38 13.94 1.40 3.84
C MET A 38 15.08 0.37 3.67
N MET A 39 15.69 0.29 2.48
CA MET A 39 16.86 -0.56 2.25
C MET A 39 18.07 -0.16 3.09
N MET A 40 18.34 1.14 3.21
CA MET A 40 19.42 1.66 4.05
C MET A 40 19.19 1.34 5.54
N GLN A 41 17.95 1.44 6.03
CA GLN A 41 17.56 1.06 7.39
C GLN A 41 17.76 -0.44 7.64
N MET A 42 17.59 -1.28 6.62
CA MET A 42 17.87 -2.72 6.70
C MET A 42 19.36 -3.07 6.56
N GLY A 43 20.27 -2.08 6.52
CA GLY A 43 21.70 -2.31 6.36
C GLY A 43 22.12 -2.80 4.97
N GLN A 44 21.18 -2.84 4.01
CA GLN A 44 21.49 -3.17 2.63
C GLN A 44 21.98 -1.91 1.92
N ARG A 45 23.17 -1.99 1.30
CA ARG A 45 23.63 -0.94 0.38
C ARG A 45 22.73 -0.94 -0.87
N PRO A 46 21.88 0.09 -1.09
CA PRO A 46 21.00 0.10 -2.23
C PRO A 46 21.83 0.31 -3.51
N SER A 47 21.81 -0.67 -4.40
CA SER A 47 22.25 -0.48 -5.79
C SER A 47 21.07 0.03 -6.60
N GLU A 48 21.27 1.04 -7.44
CA GLU A 48 20.24 1.63 -8.33
C GLU A 48 19.44 0.56 -9.10
N LYS A 49 20.11 -0.51 -9.55
CA LYS A 49 19.46 -1.63 -10.24
C LYS A 49 18.50 -2.40 -9.34
N LYS A 50 18.91 -2.67 -8.10
CA LYS A 50 18.11 -3.42 -7.11
C LYS A 50 16.92 -2.60 -6.61
N LEU A 51 17.12 -1.28 -6.44
CA LEU A 51 16.06 -0.33 -6.13
C LEU A 51 14.96 -0.37 -7.19
N ARG A 52 15.35 -0.24 -8.47
CA ARG A 52 14.43 -0.24 -9.61
C ARG A 52 13.71 -1.57 -9.78
N GLN A 53 14.41 -2.69 -9.55
CA GLN A 53 13.82 -4.03 -9.55
C GLN A 53 12.76 -4.18 -8.45
N MET A 54 13.09 -3.79 -7.20
CA MET A 54 12.15 -3.87 -6.09
C MET A 54 10.94 -2.97 -6.28
N MET A 55 11.14 -1.74 -6.77
CA MET A 55 10.04 -0.82 -7.05
C MET A 55 9.08 -1.38 -8.10
N ASN A 56 9.60 -1.98 -9.17
CA ASN A 56 8.78 -2.63 -10.18
C ASN A 56 8.01 -3.83 -9.61
N SER A 57 8.65 -4.67 -8.78
CA SER A 57 7.98 -5.80 -8.12
C SER A 57 6.90 -5.34 -7.13
N MET A 58 7.14 -4.26 -6.39
CA MET A 58 6.18 -3.66 -5.47
C MET A 58 4.97 -3.09 -6.21
N LYS A 59 5.20 -2.41 -7.35
CA LYS A 59 4.15 -1.87 -8.20
C LYS A 59 3.26 -2.99 -8.78
N GLN A 60 3.87 -4.11 -9.18
CA GLN A 60 3.14 -5.30 -9.64
C GLN A 60 2.28 -5.92 -8.53
N GLN A 61 2.82 -6.09 -7.32
CA GLN A 61 2.08 -6.62 -6.18
C GLN A 61 0.92 -5.73 -5.71
N GLN A 62 1.05 -4.41 -5.86
CA GLN A 62 -0.04 -3.46 -5.56
C GLN A 62 -1.15 -3.46 -6.63
N SER A 63 -0.83 -3.87 -7.86
CA SER A 63 -1.77 -3.90 -8.98
C SER A 63 -2.54 -5.24 -9.07
N GLU A 64 -2.01 -6.33 -8.50
CA GLU A 64 -2.63 -7.67 -8.50
C GLU A 64 -3.58 -7.94 -7.30
N LYS A 65 -3.94 -6.92 -6.52
CA LYS A 65 -5.04 -6.98 -5.54
C LYS A 65 -6.16 -6.04 -5.94
#